data_AF-A0A151S6Q9-F1
#
_entry.id   AF-A0A151S6Q9-F1
#
_cell.length_a   1.000
_cell.length_b   1.000
_cell.length_c   1.000
_cell.angle_alpha   90.00
_cell.angle_beta   90.00
_cell.angle_gamma   90.00
#
_symmetry.space_group_name_H-M   'P 1'
#
loop_
_entity.id
_entity.type
_entity.pdbx_description
1 polymer ?
#
loop_
_entity_poly.entity_id
_entity_poly.type
_entity_poly.pdbx_seq_one_letter_code
_entity_poly.pdbx_strand_id
1 'polypeptide(L)' 'MTSGPVLVMVLEKDNAIADWRALMGPTDASKAKITHPHSIRAKCGLDMQKNGVHGSDSPKSAQREIPFFFNELSAGQ' A
#
# COMPACT_ATOMS: atom_id res chain seq x y z
N MET A 1 -8.70 -2.69 -10.13
CA MET A 1 -9.22 -3.24 -8.86
C MET A 1 -10.67 -2.82 -8.72
N THR A 2 -11.62 -3.72 -8.97
CA THR A 2 -13.08 -3.44 -8.92
C THR A 2 -13.91 -4.64 -8.47
N SER A 3 -13.28 -5.74 -8.05
CA SER A 3 -13.94 -7.01 -7.73
C SER A 3 -14.48 -7.09 -6.30
N GLY A 4 -14.32 -6.05 -5.49
CA GLY A 4 -14.74 -6.03 -4.09
C GLY A 4 -14.32 -4.74 -3.36
N PRO A 5 -14.77 -4.56 -2.11
CA PRO A 5 -14.41 -3.39 -1.30
C PRO A 5 -12.93 -3.37 -0.93
N VAL A 6 -12.41 -2.19 -0.63
CA VAL A 6 -11.03 -1.97 -0.18
C VAL A 6 -11.01 -1.10 1.08
N LEU A 7 -9.99 -1.29 1.92
CA LEU A 7 -9.67 -0.39 3.01
C LEU A 7 -8.60 0.60 2.55
N VAL A 8 -8.85 1.90 2.72
CA VAL A 8 -7.90 2.97 2.39
C VAL A 8 -7.49 3.67 3.68
N MET A 9 -6.20 3.94 3.85
CA MET A 9 -5.62 4.57 5.04
C MET A 9 -4.55 5.59 4.65
N VAL A 10 -4.42 6.65 5.43
CA VAL A 10 -3.25 7.55 5.41
C VAL A 10 -2.39 7.21 6.62
N LEU A 11 -1.14 6.83 6.37
CA LEU A 11 -0.18 6.49 7.43
C LEU A 11 0.80 7.64 7.62
N GLU A 12 1.14 7.92 8.88
CA GLU A 12 2.08 8.97 9.25
C GLU A 12 3.24 8.40 10.06
N LYS A 13 4.45 8.80 9.69
CA LYS A 13 5.72 8.50 10.37
C LYS A 13 6.83 9.33 9.74
N ASP A 14 7.90 9.59 10.48
CA ASP A 14 9.17 9.91 9.85
C ASP A 14 9.58 8.78 8.89
N ASN A 15 9.99 9.14 7.67
CA ASN A 15 10.34 8.20 6.61
C ASN A 15 9.20 7.22 6.21
N ALA A 16 7.93 7.60 6.40
CA ALA A 16 6.76 6.74 6.23
C ALA A 16 6.75 5.92 4.94
N ILE A 17 7.08 6.53 3.79
CA ILE A 17 7.00 5.86 2.49
C ILE A 17 8.01 4.71 2.42
N ALA A 18 9.28 4.96 2.77
CA ALA A 18 10.31 3.94 2.69
C ALA A 18 10.04 2.81 3.68
N ASP A 19 9.64 3.15 4.90
CA ASP A 19 9.37 2.17 5.95
C ASP A 19 8.12 1.33 5.64
N TRP A 20 7.06 1.94 5.10
CA TRP A 20 5.90 1.21 4.62
C TRP A 20 6.25 0.26 3.48
N ARG A 21 7.07 0.70 2.53
CA ARG A 21 7.54 -0.17 1.43
C ARG A 21 8.38 -1.34 1.93
N ALA A 22 9.25 -1.10 2.91
CA ALA A 22 10.04 -2.16 3.56
C ALA A 22 9.11 -3.18 4.26
N LEU A 23 8.09 -2.70 4.97
CA LEU A 23 7.11 -3.54 5.66
C LEU A 23 6.24 -4.36 4.70
N MET A 24 5.83 -3.79 3.57
CA MET A 24 5.09 -4.50 2.52
C MET A 24 5.94 -5.62 1.90
N GLY A 25 7.22 -5.35 1.64
CA GLY A 25 8.14 -6.23 0.93
C GLY A 25 7.96 -6.22 -0.61
N PRO A 26 8.62 -7.15 -1.33
CA PRO A 26 8.60 -7.20 -2.80
C PRO A 26 7.20 -7.28 -3.38
N THR A 27 6.96 -6.63 -4.54
CA THR A 27 5.64 -6.59 -5.20
C THR A 27 5.08 -7.98 -5.53
N ASP A 28 5.94 -8.88 -5.99
CA ASP A 28 5.57 -10.27 -6.20
C ASP A 28 5.54 -11.02 -4.87
N ALA A 29 4.34 -11.42 -4.44
CA ALA A 29 4.13 -12.17 -3.21
C ALA A 29 4.88 -13.52 -3.19
N SER A 30 5.05 -14.18 -4.35
CA SER A 30 5.81 -15.42 -4.46
C SER A 30 7.28 -15.19 -4.11
N LYS A 31 7.85 -14.08 -4.61
CA LYS A 31 9.21 -13.65 -4.24
C LYS A 31 9.31 -13.18 -2.79
N ALA A 32 8.29 -12.47 -2.29
CA ALA A 32 8.25 -12.00 -0.91
C ALA A 32 8.27 -13.16 0.09
N LYS A 33 7.54 -14.25 -0.17
CA LYS A 33 7.52 -15.45 0.69
C LYS A 33 8.91 -16.05 0.90
N ILE A 34 9.78 -15.98 -0.10
CA ILE A 34 11.14 -16.53 -0.04
C ILE A 34 12.11 -15.53 0.58
N THR A 35 12.05 -14.26 0.18
CA THR A 35 13.09 -13.26 0.50
C THR A 35 12.77 -12.42 1.73
N HIS A 36 11.50 -12.21 2.04
CA HIS A 36 11.01 -11.37 3.14
C HIS A 36 9.82 -12.07 3.82
N PRO A 37 10.00 -13.26 4.41
CA PRO A 37 8.90 -14.11 4.89
C PRO A 37 8.02 -13.45 5.97
N HIS A 38 8.52 -12.39 6.60
CA HIS A 38 7.77 -11.63 7.61
C HIS A 38 7.02 -10.41 7.06
N SER A 39 7.18 -10.07 5.78
CA SER A 39 6.50 -8.93 5.15
C SER A 39 5.01 -9.17 4.98
N ILE A 40 4.24 -8.09 4.81
CA ILE A 40 2.79 -8.19 4.61
C ILE A 40 2.47 -8.98 3.34
N ARG A 41 3.16 -8.71 2.23
CA ARG A 41 2.92 -9.42 0.95
C ARG A 41 3.27 -10.90 1.04
N ALA A 42 4.26 -11.29 1.85
CA ALA A 42 4.56 -12.70 2.08
C ALA A 42 3.43 -13.42 2.83
N LYS A 43 2.85 -12.77 3.84
CA LYS A 43 1.81 -13.35 4.71
C LYS A 43 0.41 -13.33 4.09
N CYS A 44 0.10 -12.30 3.29
CA CYS A 44 -1.27 -12.04 2.82
C CYS A 44 -1.41 -12.07 1.30
N GLY A 45 -0.32 -12.06 0.54
CA GLY A 45 -0.35 -12.04 -0.92
C GLY A 45 -0.40 -13.43 -1.54
N LEU A 46 -1.01 -13.51 -2.72
CA LEU A 46 -1.11 -14.72 -3.53
C LEU A 46 -0.08 -14.73 -4.66
N ASP A 47 -0.04 -13.66 -5.45
CA ASP A 47 0.79 -13.51 -6.64
C ASP A 47 1.16 -12.04 -6.92
N MET A 48 1.71 -11.75 -8.10
CA MET A 48 2.13 -10.40 -8.54
C MET A 48 0.97 -9.39 -8.61
N GLN A 49 -0.23 -9.81 -9.01
CA GLN A 49 -1.41 -8.95 -9.14
C GLN A 49 -2.22 -8.91 -7.84
N LYS A 50 -2.38 -10.06 -7.18
CA LYS A 50 -3.09 -10.23 -5.91
C LYS A 50 -2.09 -10.23 -4.75
N ASN A 51 -1.36 -9.14 -4.59
CA ASN A 51 -0.28 -9.00 -3.61
C ASN A 51 -0.75 -8.57 -2.19
N GLY A 52 -2.03 -8.25 -2.02
CA GLY A 52 -2.67 -7.97 -0.74
C GLY A 52 -2.61 -6.50 -0.29
N VAL A 53 -1.53 -5.77 -0.60
CA VAL A 53 -1.38 -4.36 -0.19
C VAL A 53 -0.69 -3.48 -1.25
N HIS A 54 -1.18 -2.25 -1.33
CA HIS A 54 -0.63 -1.16 -2.13
C HIS A 54 -0.10 -0.03 -1.23
N GLY A 55 0.84 0.75 -1.76
CA GLY A 55 1.32 1.97 -1.14
C GLY A 55 2.12 2.80 -2.13
N SER A 56 2.08 4.11 -1.92
CA SER A 56 2.82 5.10 -2.69
C SER A 56 4.31 4.77 -2.77
N ASP A 57 4.95 5.11 -3.89
CA ASP A 57 6.38 4.87 -4.11
C ASP A 57 7.27 6.09 -3.86
N SER A 58 6.66 7.25 -3.75
CA SER A 58 7.35 8.54 -3.67
C SER A 58 6.44 9.60 -3.04
N PRO A 59 7.01 10.67 -2.46
CA PRO A 59 6.22 11.79 -1.95
C PRO A 59 5.31 12.38 -3.02
N LYS A 60 5.77 12.44 -4.28
CA LYS A 60 4.99 12.92 -5.42
C LYS A 60 3.79 12.04 -5.71
N SER A 61 3.88 10.71 -5.55
CA SER A 61 2.75 9.81 -5.76
C SER A 61 1.76 9.90 -4.59
N ALA A 62 2.24 9.94 -3.35
CA ALA A 62 1.42 10.15 -2.15
C ALA A 62 0.60 11.46 -2.22
N GLN A 63 1.23 12.57 -2.64
CA GLN A 63 0.57 13.86 -2.83
C GLN A 63 -0.56 13.82 -3.87
N ARG A 64 -0.51 12.92 -4.86
CA ARG A 64 -1.60 12.73 -5.83
C ARG A 64 -2.67 11.77 -5.33
N GLU A 65 -2.24 10.68 -4.70
CA GLU A 65 -3.10 9.57 -4.28
C GLU A 65 -3.97 9.92 -3.07
N ILE A 66 -3.42 10.60 -2.05
CA ILE A 66 -4.17 10.98 -0.85
C ILE A 66 -5.42 11.81 -1.20
N PRO A 67 -5.33 12.96 -1.90
CA PRO A 67 -6.52 13.71 -2.27
C PRO A 67 -7.43 12.95 -3.25
N PHE A 68 -6.88 12.09 -4.12
CA PHE A 68 -7.72 11.27 -4.99
C PHE A 68 -8.74 10.41 -4.21
N PHE A 69 -8.36 9.88 -3.04
CA PHE A 69 -9.26 9.09 -2.19
C PHE A 69 -10.02 9.92 -1.14
N PHE A 70 -9.46 11.05 -0.67
CA PHE A 70 -9.95 11.74 0.53
C PHE A 70 -10.41 13.19 0.29
N ASN A 71 -10.30 13.74 -0.92
CA ASN A 71 -10.65 15.15 -1.16
C ASN A 71 -12.18 15.44 -1.11
N GLU A 72 -13.03 14.41 -0.97
CA GLU A 72 -14.44 14.59 -0.59
C GLU A 72 -14.67 14.77 0.92
N LEU A 73 -13.65 14.61 1.78
CA LEU A 73 -13.81 14.82 3.23
C LEU A 73 -13.93 16.31 3.62
N SER A 74 -13.76 17.24 2.69
CA SER A 74 -13.86 18.69 2.92
C SER A 74 -15.19 19.30 2.48
N ALA A 75 -16.08 18.55 1.82
CA ALA A 75 -17.35 19.07 1.28
C ALA A 75 -18.54 18.85 2.23
N GLY A 76 -18.30 19.03 3.53
CA GLY A 76 -19.30 18.91 4.58
C GLY A 76 -19.07 19.95 5.69
N GLN A 77 -19.19 21.22 5.34
CA GLN A 77 -19.53 22.31 6.26
C GLN A 77 -20.69 23.12 5.65
#